data_AF-K9VCU3-F1
#
_entry.id   AF-K9VCU3-F1
#
_cell.length_a   1.000
_cell.length_b   1.000
_cell.length_c   1.000
_cell.angle_alpha   90.00
_cell.angle_beta   90.00
_cell.angle_gamma   90.00
#
_symmetry.space_group_name_H-M   'P 1'
#
loop_
_entity.id
_entity.type
_entity.pdbx_description
1 polymer ?
#
loop_
_entity_poly.entity_id
_entity_poly.type
_entity_poly.pdbx_seq_one_letter_code
_entity_poly.pdbx_strand_id
1 'polypeptide(L)'
;MQLKLFVLSASSVVLWLTPLAALDKKLDIHKALQGVSLCAAIACAVTAGNIARKLSEQGEIEAIKERAITADVVDEISTSVYISQKQRQQEAEQILATNERTDEQEAELDSIRESLELLLNQTSSDSGELAVVNLSTRQREQIELILQCHAKGITGKNKILKEVWGVSAGSSQAYRDAKAEYEFLMPFVKGEGDD
;
A
#
# COMPACT_ATOMS: atom_id res chain seq x y z
N MET A 1 -0.04 57.14 -17.24
CA MET A 1 1.01 58.04 -16.70
C MET A 1 1.96 58.61 -17.75
N GLN A 2 2.35 57.83 -18.78
CA GLN A 2 3.32 58.26 -19.80
C GLN A 2 2.91 59.53 -20.57
N LEU A 3 1.61 59.73 -20.86
CA LEU A 3 1.11 60.90 -21.58
C LEU A 3 1.31 62.22 -20.80
N LYS A 4 1.16 62.18 -19.47
CA LYS A 4 1.40 63.34 -18.59
C LYS A 4 2.89 63.70 -18.51
N LEU A 5 3.77 62.68 -18.51
CA LEU A 5 5.22 62.87 -18.49
C LEU A 5 5.74 63.43 -19.82
N PHE A 6 5.17 62.99 -20.95
CA PHE A 6 5.51 63.54 -22.27
C PHE A 6 5.11 65.01 -22.42
N VAL A 7 3.92 65.40 -21.96
CA VAL A 7 3.45 66.80 -22.02
C VAL A 7 4.29 67.71 -21.14
N LEU A 8 4.71 67.27 -19.94
CA LEU A 8 5.63 68.04 -19.10
C LEU A 8 7.01 68.19 -19.73
N SER A 9 7.54 67.13 -20.34
CA SER A 9 8.82 67.16 -21.04
C SER A 9 8.79 68.11 -22.25
N ALA A 10 7.74 68.02 -23.07
CA ALA A 10 7.55 68.91 -24.23
C ALA A 10 7.39 70.38 -23.80
N SER A 11 6.65 70.65 -22.72
CA SER A 11 6.44 72.02 -22.22
C SER A 11 7.74 72.64 -21.68
N SER A 12 8.59 71.83 -21.03
CA SER A 12 9.92 72.27 -20.57
C SER A 12 10.84 72.63 -21.74
N VAL A 13 10.85 71.82 -22.80
CA VAL A 13 11.63 72.08 -24.02
C VAL A 13 11.17 73.35 -24.72
N VAL A 14 9.86 73.59 -24.81
CA VAL A 14 9.30 74.80 -25.42
C VAL A 14 9.66 76.05 -24.61
N LEU A 15 9.50 76.01 -23.28
CA LEU A 15 9.87 77.12 -22.39
C LEU A 15 11.36 77.49 -22.50
N TRP A 16 12.22 76.49 -22.73
CA TRP A 16 13.66 76.67 -22.90
C TRP A 16 14.06 77.20 -24.29
N LEU A 17 13.27 76.92 -25.34
CA LEU A 17 13.47 77.41 -26.70
C LEU A 17 12.95 78.85 -26.93
N THR A 18 11.98 79.31 -26.14
CA THR A 18 11.38 80.66 -26.27
C THR A 18 12.38 81.83 -26.22
N PRO A 19 13.38 81.86 -25.32
CA PRO A 19 14.36 82.96 -25.25
C PRO A 19 15.32 83.02 -26.45
N LEU A 20 15.54 81.89 -27.14
CA LEU A 20 16.45 81.76 -28.28
C LEU A 20 15.92 82.40 -29.56
N ALA A 21 14.60 82.48 -29.71
CA ALA A 21 13.94 83.07 -30.87
C ALA A 21 13.75 84.59 -30.74
N ALA A 22 13.72 85.12 -29.50
CA ALA A 22 13.39 86.53 -29.23
C ALA A 22 14.59 87.46 -29.00
N LEU A 23 15.80 86.95 -28.70
CA LEU A 23 17.01 87.79 -28.51
C LEU A 23 18.07 87.61 -29.62
N ASP A 24 18.44 88.75 -30.21
CA ASP A 24 19.25 88.91 -31.42
C ASP A 24 20.79 88.80 -31.20
N LYS A 25 21.46 88.32 -32.25
CA LYS A 25 22.87 88.42 -32.70
C LYS A 25 24.12 88.27 -31.79
N LYS A 26 24.04 88.17 -30.46
CA LYS A 26 25.26 88.00 -29.61
C LYS A 26 25.39 86.67 -28.85
N LEU A 27 24.56 85.68 -29.16
CA LEU A 27 24.39 84.46 -28.35
C LEU A 27 24.76 83.15 -29.06
N ASP A 28 25.43 83.16 -30.21
CA ASP A 28 25.66 81.94 -31.01
C ASP A 28 26.36 80.81 -30.24
N ILE A 29 27.31 81.14 -29.35
CA ILE A 29 27.99 80.15 -28.49
C ILE A 29 27.03 79.55 -27.46
N HIS A 30 26.13 80.36 -26.89
CA HIS A 30 25.11 79.86 -25.97
C HIS A 30 24.07 79.00 -26.69
N LYS A 31 23.66 79.36 -27.92
CA LYS A 31 22.76 78.53 -28.75
C LYS A 31 23.40 77.17 -29.06
N ALA A 32 24.69 77.16 -29.38
CA ALA A 32 25.45 75.93 -29.64
C ALA A 32 25.58 75.06 -28.39
N LEU A 33 25.98 75.63 -27.25
CA LEU A 33 26.10 74.91 -25.97
C LEU A 33 24.74 74.33 -25.53
N GLN A 34 23.67 75.08 -25.77
CA GLN A 34 22.30 74.66 -25.50
C GLN A 34 21.84 73.53 -26.43
N GLY A 35 22.16 73.59 -27.72
CA GLY A 35 21.91 72.50 -28.66
C GLY A 35 22.63 71.21 -28.27
N VAL A 36 23.89 71.30 -27.83
CA VAL A 36 24.66 70.14 -27.32
C VAL A 36 24.01 69.58 -26.05
N SER A 37 23.58 70.43 -25.12
CA SER A 37 22.89 70.01 -23.91
C SER A 37 21.55 69.33 -24.20
N LEU A 38 20.77 69.84 -25.15
CA LEU A 38 19.51 69.23 -25.59
C LEU A 38 19.75 67.86 -26.23
N CYS A 39 20.72 67.75 -27.14
CA CYS A 39 21.09 66.48 -27.76
C CYS A 39 21.57 65.46 -26.72
N ALA A 40 22.35 65.88 -25.73
CA ALA A 40 22.78 65.02 -24.63
C ALA A 40 21.62 64.57 -23.75
N ALA A 41 20.67 65.47 -23.45
CA ALA A 41 19.47 65.15 -22.69
C ALA A 41 18.56 64.16 -23.43
N ILE A 42 18.38 64.34 -24.75
CA ILE A 42 17.60 63.42 -25.59
C ILE A 42 18.29 62.05 -25.65
N ALA A 43 19.60 62.01 -25.86
CA ALA A 43 20.35 60.76 -25.89
C ALA A 43 20.25 60.02 -24.54
N CYS A 44 20.37 60.74 -23.42
CA CYS A 44 20.21 60.19 -22.08
C CYS A 44 18.79 59.68 -21.82
N ALA A 45 17.76 60.42 -22.25
CA ALA A 45 16.37 59.99 -22.11
C ALA A 45 16.06 58.72 -22.92
N VAL A 46 16.61 58.61 -24.14
CA VAL A 46 16.44 57.42 -24.99
C VAL A 46 17.15 56.20 -24.39
N THR A 47 18.39 56.34 -23.91
CA THR A 47 19.12 55.22 -23.29
C THR A 47 18.48 54.78 -21.98
N ALA A 48 18.09 55.73 -21.12
CA ALA A 48 17.36 55.42 -19.89
C ALA A 48 16.00 54.75 -20.18
N GLY A 49 15.27 55.21 -21.19
CA GLY A 49 14.02 54.59 -21.64
C GLY A 49 14.21 53.15 -22.15
N ASN A 50 15.27 52.91 -22.93
CA ASN A 50 15.60 51.57 -23.43
C ASN A 50 16.03 50.62 -22.30
N ILE A 51 16.78 51.11 -21.30
CA ILE A 51 17.16 50.31 -20.12
C ILE A 51 15.92 50.00 -19.27
N ALA A 52 15.06 50.99 -19.01
CA ALA A 52 13.82 50.80 -18.28
C ALA A 52 12.89 49.79 -18.97
N ARG A 53 12.81 49.83 -20.30
CA ARG A 53 12.05 48.86 -21.09
C ARG A 53 12.60 47.44 -20.95
N LYS A 54 13.91 47.27 -21.08
CA LYS A 54 14.56 45.95 -20.91
C LYS A 54 14.36 45.39 -19.50
N LEU A 55 14.47 46.23 -18.47
CA LEU A 55 14.21 45.83 -17.08
C LEU A 55 12.74 45.45 -16.87
N SER A 56 11.80 46.14 -17.51
CA SER A 56 10.37 45.78 -17.48
C SER A 56 10.10 44.43 -18.14
N GLU A 57 10.67 44.19 -19.32
CA GLU A 57 10.55 42.91 -20.04
C GLU A 57 11.18 41.75 -19.23
N GLN A 58 12.31 42.00 -18.57
CA GLN A 58 12.93 41.01 -17.66
C GLN A 58 12.07 40.73 -16.43
N GLY A 59 11.51 41.75 -15.79
CA GLY A 59 10.64 41.58 -14.62
C GLY A 59 9.35 40.83 -14.94
N GLU A 60 8.77 41.04 -16.12
CA GLU A 60 7.60 40.28 -16.58
C GLU A 60 7.95 38.79 -16.80
N ILE A 61 9.10 38.51 -17.41
CA ILE A 61 9.56 37.13 -17.64
C ILE A 61 9.86 36.41 -16.32
N GLU A 62 10.50 37.08 -15.36
CA GLU A 62 10.77 36.51 -14.04
C GLU A 62 9.49 36.20 -13.26
N ALA A 63 8.51 37.11 -13.29
CA ALA A 63 7.21 36.88 -12.67
C ALA A 63 6.44 35.71 -13.31
N ILE A 64 6.52 35.54 -14.63
CA ILE A 64 5.93 34.39 -15.33
C ILE A 64 6.65 33.09 -14.93
N LYS A 65 7.98 33.11 -14.85
CA LYS A 65 8.78 31.96 -14.44
C LYS A 65 8.48 31.53 -13.01
N GLU A 66 8.35 32.47 -12.08
CA GLU A 66 8.01 32.18 -10.69
C GLU A 66 6.61 31.57 -10.56
N ARG A 67 5.63 32.08 -11.33
CA ARG A 67 4.29 31.49 -11.40
C ARG A 67 4.30 30.08 -11.97
N ALA A 68 5.09 29.82 -13.01
CA ALA A 68 5.21 28.49 -13.60
C ALA A 68 5.81 27.48 -12.60
N ILE A 69 6.91 27.83 -11.94
CA ILE A 69 7.54 26.97 -10.92
C ILE A 69 6.56 26.69 -9.77
N THR A 70 5.83 27.71 -9.33
CA THR A 70 4.85 27.55 -8.25
C THR A 70 3.71 26.60 -8.66
N ALA A 71 3.24 26.68 -9.91
CA ALA A 71 2.21 25.79 -10.42
C ALA A 71 2.69 24.32 -10.48
N ASP A 72 3.91 24.08 -10.98
CA ASP A 72 4.50 22.74 -11.07
C ASP A 72 4.69 22.11 -9.68
N VAL A 73 5.18 22.88 -8.70
CA VAL A 73 5.36 22.39 -7.32
C VAL A 73 4.01 22.05 -6.67
N VAL A 74 2.98 22.86 -6.90
CA VAL A 74 1.62 22.56 -6.39
C VAL A 74 1.06 21.30 -7.03
N ASP A 75 1.28 21.09 -8.33
CA ASP A 75 0.83 19.90 -9.05
C ASP A 75 1.52 18.63 -8.53
N GLU A 76 2.84 18.67 -8.32
CA GLU A 76 3.62 17.56 -7.76
C GLU A 76 3.17 17.23 -6.32
N ILE A 77 2.94 18.24 -5.49
CA ILE A 77 2.39 18.05 -4.14
C ILE A 77 0.98 17.46 -4.21
N SER A 78 0.14 17.92 -5.12
CA SER A 78 -1.23 17.39 -5.26
C SER A 78 -1.22 15.92 -5.69
N THR A 79 -0.32 15.55 -6.61
CA THR A 79 -0.16 14.20 -7.11
C THR A 79 0.37 13.26 -6.01
N SER A 80 1.38 13.70 -5.26
CA SER A 80 1.93 12.90 -4.16
C SER A 80 0.91 12.71 -3.03
N VAL A 81 0.12 13.74 -2.70
CA VAL A 81 -0.98 13.64 -1.73
C VAL A 81 -2.04 12.66 -2.22
N TYR A 82 -2.43 12.73 -3.50
CA TYR A 82 -3.41 11.79 -4.08
C TYR A 82 -2.92 10.34 -4.02
N ILE A 83 -1.66 10.07 -4.40
CA ILE A 83 -1.07 8.73 -4.30
C ILE A 83 -1.08 8.24 -2.85
N SER A 84 -0.69 9.10 -1.90
CA SER A 84 -0.67 8.73 -0.46
C SER A 84 -2.07 8.41 0.09
N GLN A 85 -3.10 9.11 -0.39
CA GLN A 85 -4.49 8.82 -0.01
C GLN A 85 -4.96 7.51 -0.61
N LYS A 86 -4.63 7.26 -1.88
CA LYS A 86 -4.96 6.00 -2.54
C LYS A 86 -4.28 4.79 -1.88
N GLN A 87 -3.02 4.92 -1.47
CA GLN A 87 -2.33 3.88 -0.69
C GLN A 87 -3.01 3.61 0.65
N ARG A 88 -3.31 4.67 1.43
CA ARG A 88 -4.03 4.50 2.71
C ARG A 88 -5.40 3.86 2.54
N GLN A 89 -6.10 4.14 1.44
CA GLN A 89 -7.38 3.51 1.15
C GLN A 89 -7.21 2.02 0.84
N GLN A 90 -6.22 1.65 0.03
CA GLN A 90 -5.92 0.23 -0.26
C GLN A 90 -5.51 -0.55 1.00
N GLU A 91 -4.69 0.06 1.86
CA GLU A 91 -4.32 -0.53 3.14
C GLU A 91 -5.55 -0.73 4.06
N ALA A 92 -6.44 0.26 4.12
CA ALA A 92 -7.68 0.15 4.88
C ALA A 92 -8.61 -0.95 4.33
N GLU A 93 -8.76 -1.06 3.01
CA GLU A 93 -9.53 -2.12 2.36
C GLU A 93 -8.94 -3.50 2.63
N GLN A 94 -7.61 -3.63 2.65
CA GLN A 94 -6.95 -4.90 2.95
C GLN A 94 -7.13 -5.32 4.42
N ILE A 95 -7.09 -4.36 5.35
CA ILE A 95 -7.39 -4.61 6.76
C ILE A 95 -8.86 -5.04 6.93
N LEU A 96 -9.78 -4.36 6.26
CA LEU A 96 -11.21 -4.68 6.32
C LEU A 96 -11.48 -6.11 5.81
N ALA A 97 -10.91 -6.46 4.65
CA ALA A 97 -11.04 -7.81 4.07
C ALA A 97 -10.39 -8.89 4.95
N THR A 98 -9.32 -8.56 5.69
CA THR A 98 -8.69 -9.49 6.64
C THR A 98 -9.58 -9.71 7.86
N ASN A 99 -10.23 -8.65 8.36
CA ASN A 99 -11.20 -8.77 9.46
C ASN A 99 -12.43 -9.58 9.04
N GLU A 100 -12.99 -9.35 7.85
CA GLU A 100 -14.13 -10.15 7.35
C GLU A 100 -13.80 -11.64 7.31
N ARG A 101 -12.59 -12.00 6.86
CA ARG A 101 -12.13 -13.40 6.87
C ARG A 101 -11.94 -13.97 8.28
N THR A 102 -11.62 -13.12 9.25
CA THR A 102 -11.48 -13.52 10.66
C THR A 102 -12.85 -13.72 11.30
N ASP A 103 -13.81 -12.84 10.99
CA ASP A 103 -15.20 -12.96 11.44
C ASP A 103 -15.88 -14.21 10.86
N GLU A 104 -15.60 -14.56 9.60
CA GLU A 104 -16.05 -15.84 9.00
C GLU A 104 -15.43 -17.04 9.72
N GLN A 105 -14.14 -16.99 10.06
CA GLN A 105 -13.49 -18.06 10.83
C GLN A 105 -14.02 -18.16 12.27
N GLU A 106 -14.33 -17.04 12.92
CA GLU A 106 -14.97 -17.04 14.24
C GLU A 106 -16.38 -17.62 14.17
N ALA A 107 -17.16 -17.29 13.15
CA ALA A 107 -18.49 -17.88 12.93
C ALA A 107 -18.42 -19.39 12.65
N GLU A 108 -17.41 -19.86 11.91
CA GLU A 108 -17.15 -21.29 11.71
C GLU A 108 -16.78 -21.99 13.03
N LEU A 109 -15.92 -21.38 13.85
CA LEU A 109 -15.54 -21.92 15.16
C LEU A 109 -16.73 -21.97 16.13
N ASP A 110 -17.58 -20.96 16.13
CA ASP A 110 -18.80 -20.94 16.95
C ASP A 110 -19.81 -21.99 16.48
N SER A 111 -19.96 -22.21 15.17
CA SER A 111 -20.77 -23.29 14.61
C SER A 111 -20.24 -24.69 14.98
N ILE A 112 -18.91 -24.89 14.93
CA ILE A 112 -18.26 -26.12 15.39
C ILE A 112 -18.48 -26.32 16.89
N ARG A 113 -18.40 -25.26 17.69
CA ARG A 113 -18.65 -25.32 19.12
C ARG A 113 -20.10 -25.67 19.43
N GLU A 114 -21.06 -25.05 18.77
CA GLU A 114 -22.49 -25.30 18.96
C GLU A 114 -22.86 -26.73 18.55
N SER A 115 -22.32 -27.22 17.43
CA SER A 115 -22.50 -28.61 17.01
C SER A 115 -21.85 -29.62 17.95
N LEU A 116 -20.68 -29.30 18.54
CA LEU A 116 -20.06 -30.09 19.60
C LEU A 116 -20.90 -30.11 20.89
N GLU A 117 -21.43 -28.96 21.33
CA GLU A 117 -22.29 -28.87 22.50
C GLU A 117 -23.62 -29.62 22.29
N LEU A 118 -24.19 -29.58 21.08
CA LEU A 118 -25.36 -30.38 20.69
C LEU A 118 -25.06 -31.88 20.71
N LEU A 119 -23.92 -32.31 20.17
CA LEU A 119 -23.48 -33.71 20.26
C LEU A 119 -23.31 -34.16 21.70
N LEU A 120 -22.74 -33.32 22.56
CA LEU A 120 -22.50 -33.61 23.98
C LEU A 120 -23.81 -33.68 24.79
N ASN A 121 -24.80 -32.85 24.46
CA ASN A 121 -26.13 -32.88 25.08
C ASN A 121 -27.02 -34.02 24.56
N GLN A 122 -26.93 -34.36 23.27
CA GLN A 122 -27.64 -35.51 22.69
C GLN A 122 -27.08 -36.84 23.23
N THR A 123 -25.77 -36.90 23.48
CA THR A 123 -25.13 -38.08 24.08
C THR A 123 -25.33 -38.19 25.60
N SER A 124 -25.71 -37.11 26.30
CA SER A 124 -26.01 -37.17 27.74
C SER A 124 -27.44 -37.61 28.05
N SER A 125 -28.35 -37.54 27.06
CA SER A 125 -29.79 -37.83 27.24
C SER A 125 -30.24 -39.19 26.74
N ASP A 126 -29.43 -39.89 25.93
CA ASP A 126 -29.75 -41.25 25.47
C ASP A 126 -28.52 -42.14 25.57
N SER A 127 -28.73 -43.36 26.03
CA SER A 127 -27.72 -44.38 26.31
C SER A 127 -26.95 -44.78 25.03
N GLY A 128 -25.92 -44.02 24.67
CA GLY A 128 -25.10 -44.27 23.48
C GLY A 128 -23.74 -43.61 23.61
N GLU A 129 -22.92 -44.19 24.48
CA GLU A 129 -21.47 -44.01 24.61
C GLU A 129 -20.82 -43.60 23.27
N LEU A 130 -20.60 -42.30 23.08
CA LEU A 130 -19.71 -41.83 22.02
C LEU A 130 -18.32 -42.18 22.51
N ALA A 131 -17.86 -43.37 22.11
CA ALA A 131 -16.52 -43.81 22.35
C ALA A 131 -15.60 -42.88 21.55
N VAL A 132 -15.23 -41.75 22.15
CA VAL A 132 -13.88 -41.21 21.98
C VAL A 132 -13.00 -42.33 22.52
N VAL A 133 -12.71 -43.33 21.67
CA VAL A 133 -11.97 -44.53 22.06
C VAL A 133 -10.60 -44.01 22.45
N ASN A 134 -10.40 -43.86 23.75
CA ASN A 134 -9.13 -43.52 24.35
C ASN A 134 -8.26 -44.78 24.23
N LEU A 135 -7.85 -45.11 23.00
CA LEU A 135 -6.94 -46.22 22.72
C LEU A 135 -5.69 -45.98 23.55
N SER A 136 -5.38 -46.93 24.42
CA SER A 136 -4.15 -46.88 25.20
C SER A 136 -2.94 -46.82 24.27
N THR A 137 -1.84 -46.25 24.74
CA THR A 137 -0.58 -46.18 23.98
C THR A 137 -0.18 -47.56 23.43
N ARG A 138 -0.36 -48.60 24.24
CA ARG A 138 -0.14 -50.00 23.87
C ARG A 138 -0.99 -50.47 22.69
N GLN A 139 -2.26 -50.11 22.64
CA GLN A 139 -3.16 -50.49 21.54
C GLN A 139 -2.78 -49.79 20.23
N ARG A 140 -2.30 -48.54 20.30
CA ARG A 140 -1.80 -47.80 19.14
C ARG A 140 -0.53 -48.44 18.56
N GLU A 141 0.41 -48.81 19.43
CA GLU A 141 1.62 -49.54 19.03
C GLU A 141 1.28 -50.89 18.38
N GLN A 142 0.30 -51.63 18.91
CA GLN A 142 -0.17 -52.88 18.32
C GLN A 142 -0.80 -52.68 16.94
N ILE A 143 -1.58 -51.62 16.73
CA ILE A 143 -2.14 -51.26 15.42
C ILE A 143 -1.02 -50.99 14.42
N GLU A 144 0.00 -50.21 14.80
CA GLU A 144 1.15 -49.91 13.94
C GLU A 144 1.89 -51.20 13.53
N LEU A 145 2.12 -52.10 14.48
CA LEU A 145 2.76 -53.39 14.21
C LEU A 145 1.91 -54.29 13.28
N ILE A 146 0.58 -54.27 13.41
CA ILE A 146 -0.32 -54.97 12.49
C ILE A 146 -0.20 -54.39 11.08
N LEU A 147 -0.20 -53.05 10.93
CA LEU A 147 -0.03 -52.39 9.63
C LEU A 147 1.32 -52.72 9.00
N GLN A 148 2.40 -52.74 9.78
CA GLN A 148 3.72 -53.17 9.32
C GLN A 148 3.73 -54.64 8.87
N CYS A 149 2.98 -55.53 9.53
CA CYS A 149 2.82 -56.92 9.08
C CYS A 149 2.10 -57.00 7.73
N HIS A 150 1.04 -56.22 7.54
CA HIS A 150 0.33 -56.13 6.26
C HIS A 150 1.21 -55.58 5.14
N ALA A 151 1.99 -54.54 5.41
CA ALA A 151 2.96 -53.97 4.46
C ALA A 151 4.06 -54.98 4.05
N LYS A 152 4.45 -55.88 4.97
CA LYS A 152 5.38 -56.99 4.70
C LYS A 152 4.72 -58.19 4.00
N GLY A 153 3.43 -58.11 3.64
CA GLY A 153 2.69 -59.19 2.98
C GLY A 153 2.21 -60.31 3.92
N ILE A 154 2.27 -60.09 5.23
CA ILE A 154 1.79 -61.06 6.23
C ILE A 154 0.30 -60.79 6.50
N THR A 155 -0.57 -61.56 5.85
CA THR A 155 -2.05 -61.39 5.94
C THR A 155 -2.74 -62.44 6.80
N GLY A 156 -2.02 -63.50 7.20
CA GLY A 156 -2.58 -64.60 7.99
C GLY A 156 -2.70 -64.22 9.46
N LYS A 157 -3.93 -64.24 10.00
CA LYS A 157 -4.23 -63.94 11.41
C LYS A 157 -3.27 -64.59 12.42
N ASN A 158 -2.99 -65.88 12.28
CA ASN A 158 -2.09 -66.59 13.20
C ASN A 158 -0.63 -66.16 13.06
N LYS A 159 -0.22 -65.67 11.89
CA LYS A 159 1.11 -65.12 11.66
C LYS A 159 1.22 -63.73 12.29
N ILE A 160 0.19 -62.89 12.13
CA ILE A 160 0.12 -61.57 12.76
C ILE A 160 0.10 -61.69 14.29
N LEU A 161 -0.71 -62.60 14.84
CA LEU A 161 -0.73 -62.88 16.29
C LEU A 161 0.63 -63.35 16.83
N LYS A 162 1.38 -64.10 16.02
CA LYS A 162 2.73 -64.53 16.38
C LYS A 162 3.73 -63.38 16.37
N GLU A 163 3.66 -62.48 15.39
CA GLU A 163 4.57 -61.34 15.28
C GLU A 163 4.26 -60.21 16.28
N VAL A 164 2.99 -59.90 16.50
CA VAL A 164 2.57 -58.75 17.33
C VAL A 164 2.40 -59.13 18.81
N TRP A 165 1.90 -60.34 19.10
CA TRP A 165 1.68 -60.81 20.47
C TRP A 165 2.62 -61.95 20.90
N GLY A 166 3.48 -62.46 20.02
CA GLY A 166 4.42 -63.54 20.35
C GLY A 166 3.76 -64.91 20.57
N VAL A 167 2.47 -65.06 20.24
CA VAL A 167 1.69 -66.27 20.55
C VAL A 167 1.51 -67.17 19.33
N SER A 168 1.67 -68.47 19.53
CA SER A 168 1.41 -69.49 18.50
C SER A 168 -0.03 -70.01 18.59
N ALA A 169 -0.57 -70.47 17.45
CA ALA A 169 -1.94 -70.99 17.38
C ALA A 169 -2.12 -72.19 18.33
N GLY A 170 -3.18 -72.16 19.14
CA GLY A 170 -3.49 -73.22 20.10
C GLY A 170 -4.72 -72.91 20.95
N SER A 171 -4.92 -73.68 22.02
CA SER A 171 -6.01 -73.51 22.99
C SER A 171 -5.57 -72.78 24.27
N SER A 172 -4.39 -72.15 24.28
CA SER A 172 -3.88 -71.43 25.44
C SER A 172 -4.72 -70.16 25.70
N GLN A 173 -4.88 -69.80 26.97
CA GLN A 173 -5.62 -68.59 27.34
C GLN A 173 -4.99 -67.34 26.72
N ALA A 174 -3.66 -67.26 26.72
CA ALA A 174 -2.91 -66.16 26.09
C ALA A 174 -3.21 -66.01 24.58
N TYR A 175 -3.41 -67.12 23.86
CA TYR A 175 -3.81 -67.04 22.45
C TYR A 175 -5.25 -66.55 22.28
N ARG A 176 -6.16 -66.93 23.18
CA ARG A 176 -7.55 -66.46 23.15
C ARG A 176 -7.66 -64.98 23.44
N ASP A 177 -6.90 -64.49 24.42
CA ASP A 177 -6.87 -63.08 24.80
C ASP A 177 -6.27 -62.22 23.67
N ALA A 178 -5.14 -62.64 23.10
CA ALA A 178 -4.52 -61.97 21.95
C ALA A 178 -5.43 -61.98 20.71
N LYS A 179 -6.16 -63.08 20.48
CA LYS A 179 -7.13 -63.18 19.38
C LYS A 179 -8.28 -62.19 19.56
N ALA A 180 -8.80 -62.04 20.77
CA ALA A 180 -9.88 -61.11 21.08
C ALA A 180 -9.41 -59.65 20.94
N GLU A 181 -8.21 -59.33 21.43
CA GLU A 181 -7.61 -58.01 21.30
C GLU A 181 -7.34 -57.66 19.83
N TYR A 182 -6.81 -58.60 19.04
CA TYR A 182 -6.66 -58.41 17.59
C TYR A 182 -7.99 -58.12 16.90
N GLU A 183 -9.05 -58.89 17.20
CA GLU A 183 -10.39 -58.68 16.62
C GLU A 183 -10.98 -57.31 17.01
N PHE A 184 -10.72 -56.85 18.23
CA PHE A 184 -11.10 -55.51 18.68
C PHE A 184 -10.36 -54.39 17.94
N LEU A 185 -9.09 -54.61 17.57
CA LEU A 185 -8.27 -53.60 16.87
C LEU A 185 -8.49 -53.56 15.35
N MET A 186 -9.01 -54.62 14.73
CA MET A 186 -9.20 -54.71 13.27
C MET A 186 -10.04 -53.58 12.63
N PRO A 187 -11.12 -53.06 13.25
CA PRO A 187 -11.87 -51.93 12.69
C PRO A 187 -11.01 -50.68 12.53
N PHE A 188 -10.08 -50.43 13.46
CA PHE A 188 -9.17 -49.27 13.42
C PHE A 188 -8.05 -49.45 12.38
N VAL A 189 -7.68 -50.69 12.07
CA VAL A 189 -6.70 -51.02 11.02
C VAL A 189 -7.30 -50.85 9.61
N LYS A 190 -8.62 -51.01 9.45
CA LYS A 190 -9.30 -50.91 8.15
C LYS A 190 -9.79 -49.50 7.79
N GLY A 191 -9.83 -48.58 8.75
CA GLY A 191 -10.44 -47.25 8.60
C GLY A 191 -9.64 -46.20 7.84
N GLU A 192 -8.44 -46.51 7.29
CA GLU A 192 -7.62 -45.56 6.52
C GLU A 192 -7.82 -45.65 4.99
N GLY A 193 -8.89 -46.29 4.50
CA GLY A 193 -8.99 -46.68 3.08
C GLY A 193 -10.26 -46.32 2.31
N ASP A 194 -11.16 -45.48 2.85
CA ASP A 194 -12.31 -44.95 2.10
C ASP A 194 -12.34 -43.42 2.26
N ASP A 195 -11.49 -42.74 1.46
CA ASP A 195 -11.65 -41.35 1.02
C ASP A 195 -11.24 -41.28 -0.47
#